data_AF-F2D0X7-F1
#
_entry.id   AF-F2D0X7-F1
#
_cell.length_a   1.000
_cell.length_b   1.000
_cell.length_c   1.000
_cell.angle_alpha   90.00
_cell.angle_beta   90.00
_cell.angle_gamma   90.00
#
_symmetry.space_group_name_H-M   'P 1'
#
loop_
_entity.id
_entity.type
_entity.pdbx_description
1 polymer ?
#
loop_
_entity_poly.entity_id
_entity_poly.type
_entity_poly.pdbx_seq_one_letter_code
_entity_poly.pdbx_strand_id
1 'polypeptide(L)'
;SLPPPPRLLPPLNAGSGCILLGVVPFPSDVPRLKQLGVQGVVTLNEPYETLVPMSLYKAHGIDHLVIATRDYLFAPSLEDICQAIDFIHRR
;
A
#
# COMPACT_ATOMS: atom_id res chain seq x y z
N SER A 1 5.08 5.63 25.03
CA SER A 1 3.71 5.39 24.54
C SER A 1 3.78 4.82 23.14
N LEU A 2 3.17 3.66 22.88
CA LEU A 2 3.08 3.09 21.53
C LEU A 2 2.20 4.02 20.67
N PRO A 3 2.53 4.29 19.40
CA PRO A 3 1.62 5.00 18.51
C PRO A 3 0.28 4.25 18.40
N PRO A 4 -0.84 4.97 18.20
CA PRO A 4 -2.13 4.34 17.95
C PRO A 4 -2.05 3.46 16.69
N PRO A 5 -2.79 2.34 16.63
CA PRO A 5 -2.76 1.47 15.46
C PRO A 5 -3.19 2.23 14.20
N PRO A 6 -2.60 1.93 13.04
CA PRO A 6 -3.03 2.50 11.77
C PRO A 6 -4.51 2.13 11.56
N ARG A 7 -5.33 3.13 11.23
CA ARG A 7 -6.76 2.94 10.93
C ARG A 7 -6.88 2.33 9.54
N LEU A 8 -6.58 1.03 9.44
CA LEU A 8 -6.87 0.24 8.26
C LEU A 8 -8.40 0.08 8.16
N LEU A 9 -8.94 0.27 6.96
CA LEU A 9 -10.33 -0.09 6.70
C LEU A 9 -10.47 -1.61 6.81
N PRO A 10 -11.68 -2.11 7.13
CA PRO A 10 -11.93 -3.54 7.10
C PRO A 10 -11.54 -4.12 5.74
N PRO A 11 -11.00 -5.35 5.72
CA PRO A 11 -10.55 -5.98 4.49
C PRO A 11 -11.69 -6.11 3.47
N LEU A 12 -11.40 -5.74 2.23
CA LEU A 12 -12.27 -6.00 1.09
C LEU A 12 -11.92 -7.38 0.52
N ASN A 13 -12.93 -8.23 0.39
CA ASN A 13 -12.76 -9.60 -0.07
C ASN A 13 -12.77 -9.61 -1.61
N ALA A 14 -11.63 -9.90 -2.26
CA ALA A 14 -11.44 -9.77 -3.71
C ALA A 14 -11.39 -11.13 -4.44
N GLY A 15 -12.18 -12.11 -3.98
CA GLY A 15 -12.32 -13.43 -4.62
C GLY A 15 -11.15 -14.38 -4.42
N SER A 16 -9.91 -13.93 -4.72
CA SER A 16 -8.67 -14.74 -4.60
C SER A 16 -7.67 -14.20 -3.57
N GLY A 17 -7.97 -13.06 -2.93
CA GLY A 17 -7.09 -12.41 -1.96
C GLY A 17 -7.82 -11.39 -1.10
N CYS A 18 -7.13 -10.93 -0.05
CA CYS A 18 -7.60 -9.92 0.87
C CYS A 18 -6.96 -8.57 0.54
N ILE A 19 -7.77 -7.56 0.21
CA ILE A 19 -7.28 -6.20 -0.03
C ILE A 19 -7.53 -5.35 1.21
N LEU A 20 -6.45 -4.76 1.75
CA LEU A 20 -6.52 -3.76 2.80
C LEU A 20 -6.40 -2.38 2.17
N LEU A 21 -7.41 -1.54 2.37
CA LEU A 21 -7.36 -0.13 2.00
C LEU A 21 -7.15 0.70 3.27
N GLY A 22 -6.29 1.71 3.21
CA GLY A 22 -5.96 2.51 4.37
C GLY A 22 -5.30 3.83 4.00
N VAL A 23 -5.05 4.62 5.04
CA VAL A 23 -4.31 5.88 4.92
C VAL A 23 -2.79 5.63 4.87
N VAL A 24 -2.02 6.67 4.57
CA VAL A 24 -0.54 6.63 4.58
C VAL A 24 -0.03 6.09 5.93
N PRO A 25 0.73 4.98 5.94
CA PRO A 25 1.23 4.38 7.17
C PRO A 25 2.46 5.12 7.71
N PHE A 26 2.77 4.90 8.98
CA PHE A 26 4.04 5.28 9.58
C PHE A 26 5.09 4.17 9.42
N PRO A 27 6.40 4.48 9.48
CA PRO A 27 7.46 3.46 9.47
C PRO A 27 7.29 2.36 10.53
N SER A 28 6.74 2.71 11.70
CA SER A 28 6.43 1.76 12.78
C SER A 28 5.36 0.72 12.42
N ASP A 29 4.55 0.98 11.39
CA ASP A 29 3.46 0.10 10.97
C ASP A 29 3.94 -1.01 10.05
N VAL A 30 5.11 -0.86 9.39
CA VAL A 30 5.62 -1.83 8.41
C VAL A 30 5.82 -3.24 9.00
N PRO A 31 6.41 -3.42 10.20
CA PRO A 31 6.48 -4.74 10.83
C PRO A 31 5.10 -5.34 11.10
N ARG A 32 4.10 -4.51 11.40
CA ARG A 32 2.74 -4.97 11.66
C ARG A 32 2.03 -5.40 10.38
N LEU A 33 2.22 -4.68 9.28
CA LEU A 33 1.74 -5.10 7.95
C LEU A 33 2.28 -6.49 7.60
N LYS A 34 3.56 -6.74 7.86
CA LYS A 34 4.14 -8.08 7.64
C LYS A 34 3.49 -9.17 8.50
N GLN A 35 3.22 -8.89 9.78
CA GLN A 35 2.52 -9.82 10.68
C GLN A 35 1.09 -10.12 10.23
N LEU A 36 0.43 -9.16 9.58
CA LEU A 36 -0.90 -9.34 8.99
C LEU A 36 -0.86 -10.16 7.67
N GLY A 37 0.32 -10.58 7.22
CA GLY A 37 0.48 -11.32 5.97
C GLY A 37 0.45 -10.43 4.72
N VAL A 38 0.60 -9.11 4.87
CA VAL A 38 0.72 -8.21 3.71
C VAL A 38 2.00 -8.55 2.95
N GLN A 39 1.85 -8.88 1.67
CA GLN A 39 2.95 -9.23 0.78
C GLN A 39 3.28 -8.12 -0.23
N GLY A 40 2.33 -7.22 -0.49
CA GLY A 40 2.49 -6.10 -1.41
C GLY A 40 1.76 -4.86 -0.92
N VAL A 41 2.33 -3.70 -1.24
CA VAL A 41 1.74 -2.37 -0.99
C VAL A 41 1.69 -1.61 -2.29
N VAL A 42 0.53 -1.04 -2.61
CA VAL A 42 0.38 -0.05 -3.69
C VAL A 42 0.17 1.31 -3.05
N THR A 43 1.01 2.29 -3.38
CA THR A 43 0.90 3.66 -2.89
C THR A 43 0.41 4.57 -3.99
N LEU A 44 -0.68 5.29 -3.72
CA LEU A 44 -1.28 6.23 -4.67
C LEU A 44 -0.81 7.68 -4.49
N ASN A 45 -0.11 7.97 -3.39
CA ASN A 45 0.41 9.29 -3.05
C ASN A 45 1.74 9.57 -3.77
N GLU A 46 2.05 10.85 -3.99
CA GLU A 46 3.36 11.26 -4.47
C GLU A 46 4.44 10.93 -3.42
N PRO A 47 5.69 10.61 -3.82
CA PRO A 47 6.72 10.13 -2.88
C PRO A 47 6.98 11.04 -1.69
N TYR A 48 6.83 12.36 -1.88
CA TYR A 48 7.04 13.37 -0.83
C TYR A 48 5.90 13.42 0.21
N GLU A 49 4.75 12.81 -0.08
CA GLU A 49 3.61 12.69 0.84
C GLU A 49 3.70 11.42 1.70
N THR A 50 4.66 10.54 1.41
CA THR A 50 4.83 9.26 2.09
C THR A 50 5.84 9.36 3.22
N LEU A 51 5.56 8.69 4.33
CA LEU A 51 6.48 8.61 5.48
C LEU A 51 7.34 7.35 5.48
N VAL A 52 6.96 6.36 4.67
CA VAL A 52 7.64 5.06 4.60
C VAL A 52 8.51 4.98 3.36
N PRO A 53 9.85 4.89 3.50
CA PRO A 53 10.71 4.73 2.34
C PRO A 53 10.54 3.32 1.75
N MET A 54 10.63 3.22 0.43
CA MET A 54 10.55 1.95 -0.31
C MET A 54 11.54 0.89 0.22
N SER A 55 12.71 1.32 0.69
CA SER A 55 13.72 0.44 1.28
C SER A 55 13.21 -0.29 2.53
N LEU A 56 12.31 0.31 3.31
CA LEU A 56 11.76 -0.30 4.52
C LEU A 56 10.78 -1.44 4.17
N TYR A 57 9.92 -1.25 3.17
CA TYR A 57 9.08 -2.34 2.67
C TYR A 57 9.92 -3.52 2.15
N LYS A 58 10.95 -3.22 1.35
CA LYS A 58 11.86 -4.22 0.80
C LYS A 58 12.60 -4.99 1.91
N ALA A 59 13.06 -4.31 2.96
CA ALA A 59 13.72 -4.94 4.10
C ALA A 59 12.80 -5.93 4.85
N HIS A 60 11.49 -5.72 4.81
CA HIS A 60 10.49 -6.62 5.39
C HIS A 60 9.93 -7.65 4.40
N GLY A 61 10.49 -7.73 3.18
CA GLY A 61 10.01 -8.63 2.13
C GLY A 61 8.55 -8.34 1.76
N ILE A 62 8.22 -7.04 1.66
CA ILE A 62 6.97 -6.53 1.14
C ILE A 62 7.29 -5.84 -0.18
N ASP A 63 6.65 -6.28 -1.26
CA ASP A 63 6.79 -5.61 -2.55
C ASP A 63 6.10 -4.25 -2.51
N HIS A 64 6.65 -3.27 -3.21
CA HIS A 64 6.11 -1.91 -3.21
C HIS A 64 5.97 -1.40 -4.63
N LEU A 65 4.75 -1.01 -4.99
CA LEU A 65 4.40 -0.34 -6.23
C LEU A 65 3.95 1.09 -5.91
N VAL A 66 4.50 2.08 -6.59
CA VAL A 66 4.07 3.47 -6.49
C VAL A 66 3.37 3.87 -7.78
N ILE A 67 2.13 4.31 -7.66
CA ILE A 67 1.31 4.89 -8.72
C ILE A 67 0.94 6.29 -8.24
N ALA A 68 1.84 7.24 -8.43
CA ALA A 68 1.65 8.59 -7.92
C ALA A 68 0.47 9.26 -8.65
N THR A 69 -0.62 9.50 -7.93
CA THR A 69 -1.76 10.30 -8.39
C THR A 69 -1.64 11.70 -7.80
N ARG A 70 -1.88 12.73 -8.60
CA ARG A 70 -2.01 14.09 -8.06
C ARG A 70 -3.36 14.23 -7.39
N ASP A 71 -3.33 14.61 -6.12
CA ASP A 71 -4.49 14.84 -5.28
C ASP A 71 -5.61 15.60 -6.02
N TYR A 72 -6.79 14.97 -6.06
CA TYR A 72 -8.09 15.50 -6.50
C TYR A 72 -8.24 15.99 -7.95
N LEU A 73 -7.15 16.18 -8.69
CA LEU A 73 -7.19 16.76 -10.03
C LEU A 73 -7.25 15.69 -11.12
N PHE A 74 -6.66 14.52 -10.88
CA PHE A 74 -6.55 13.48 -11.89
C PHE A 74 -6.67 12.08 -11.28
N ALA A 75 -7.50 11.25 -11.91
CA ALA A 75 -7.51 9.81 -11.67
C ALA A 75 -6.20 9.19 -12.21
N PRO A 76 -5.76 8.04 -11.68
CA PRO A 76 -4.70 7.27 -12.30
C PRO A 76 -5.07 6.95 -13.75
N SER A 77 -4.06 6.85 -14.62
CA SER A 77 -4.29 6.47 -16.02
C SER A 77 -4.80 5.02 -16.12
N LEU A 78 -5.36 4.65 -17.27
CA LEU A 78 -5.75 3.25 -17.50
C LEU A 78 -4.54 2.31 -17.39
N GLU A 79 -3.38 2.75 -17.85
CA GLU A 79 -2.13 2.00 -17.77
C GLU A 79 -1.71 1.77 -16.30
N ASP A 80 -1.80 2.80 -15.46
CA ASP A 80 -1.57 2.71 -14.03
C ASP A 80 -2.53 1.70 -13.36
N ILE A 81 -3.81 1.75 -13.72
CA ILE A 81 -4.83 0.83 -13.20
C ILE A 81 -4.50 -0.60 -13.61
N CYS A 82 -4.17 -0.84 -14.88
CA CYS A 82 -3.76 -2.16 -15.37
C CYS A 82 -2.51 -2.67 -14.62
N GLN A 83 -1.52 -1.80 -14.39
CA GLN A 83 -0.33 -2.14 -13.63
C GLN A 83 -0.65 -2.51 -12.18
N ALA A 84 -1.56 -1.79 -11.51
CA ALA A 84 -2.02 -2.12 -10.16
C ALA A 84 -2.70 -3.50 -10.11
N ILE A 85 -3.58 -3.76 -11.09
CA ILE A 85 -4.30 -5.04 -11.20
C ILE A 85 -3.32 -6.19 -11.43
N ASP A 86 -2.36 -6.03 -12.34
CA ASP A 86 -1.33 -7.04 -12.59
C ASP A 86 -0.47 -7.29 -11.35
N PHE A 87 -0.14 -6.24 -10.59
CA PHE A 87 0.60 -6.36 -9.34
C PHE A 87 -0.20 -7.15 -8.29
N ILE A 88 -1.50 -6.88 -8.17
CA ILE A 88 -2.39 -7.58 -7.23
C ILE A 88 -2.58 -9.05 -7.64
N HIS A 89 -2.76 -9.36 -8.93
CA HIS A 89 -3.02 -10.72 -9.41
C HIS A 89 -1.78 -11.63 -9.45
N ARG A 90 -0.56 -11.08 -9.44
CA ARG A 90 0.68 -11.89 -9.38
C ARG A 90 0.90 -12.54 -8.01
N ARG A 91 0.02 -12.31 -7.03
CA ARG A 91 0.17 -12.70 -5.62
C ARG A 91 -1.09 -13.42 -5.13
#